data_AF-A0A419X8X0-F1
#
_entry.id   AF-A0A419X8X0-F1
#
_cell.length_a   1.000
_cell.length_b   1.000
_cell.length_c   1.000
_cell.angle_alpha   90.00
_cell.angle_beta   90.00
_cell.angle_gamma   90.00
#
_symmetry.space_group_name_H-M   'P 1'
#
loop_
_entity.id
_entity.type
_entity.pdbx_description
1 polymer ?
#
loop_
_entity_poly.entity_id
_entity_poly.type
_entity_poly.pdbx_seq_one_letter_code
_entity_poly.pdbx_strand_id
1 'polypeptide(L)'
;MIKPRLRLILLFLLSTLSTLQAQDFLNAHPLSFSELEIQSASKIENKTRSNVIVVDASKITVLKQAVTKYNDNLYNLINQEKIKRQAMANTLHKIMQQRNTTEIKNQIIKAQKDYKEMHSDIIKNLEKAQECKGLYVFVKKDIPAMPNQTQLINEAEKKITPIAIEQLRGIYIQSVTELYSSDQFDSQLYQHIKETISGTFEIETKYKHAVDYQQRVFYYVAKVRVNPLKKNLVQYEMSPDAGKLPSNIAIINYMKDKSQTESILQKMGVSNHLITQIKGYARQNTFNVSNDNQARKQRQKQIIYEGQKQLDELSSQITQLKRELRESQFSLKQIIEQNTTVKFNTENLNATLRAAEDQLKQAILNSEKYELVLHEKILKAEWDRPVAPTDDAVKQVAADAFNIKNQLENNYGEIELFIETHNLVNGDYTEKQGQKKEYKQKISRFWLFPEAIVTGYKLHTIAQFKIIGETSVSDDDKMQKEKDEEVIVLEGPCSGPEYLSNEDYYRCTGMGESADMIYSKKIAKNQARDRLKQIIKTTIPIILQKYVKARKWEVEEVVNEASEQLLNNSRVICNKLKRTRKNTFQTYITIEMSAKDLNKVVRDIRTLRTFEIDIINFKTSDESDRK
;
A
#
# COMPACT_ATOMS: atom_id res chain seq x y z
N MET A 1 36.97 -8.27 20.16
CA MET A 1 36.01 -8.06 19.05
C MET A 1 36.55 -6.99 18.11
N ILE A 2 37.05 -7.38 16.94
CA ILE A 2 37.61 -6.45 15.95
C ILE A 2 36.43 -5.81 15.18
N LYS A 3 36.36 -4.47 15.14
CA LYS A 3 35.29 -3.72 14.45
C LYS A 3 35.12 -4.20 13.00
N PRO A 4 33.89 -4.30 12.46
CA PRO A 4 33.62 -4.80 11.11
C PRO A 4 34.36 -4.03 10.00
N ARG A 5 34.68 -2.76 10.21
CA ARG A 5 35.53 -1.96 9.30
C ARG A 5 36.99 -2.44 9.22
N LEU A 6 37.57 -2.98 10.28
CA LEU A 6 38.96 -3.46 10.29
C LEU A 6 39.10 -4.82 9.58
N ARG A 7 38.08 -5.69 9.67
CA ARG A 7 38.03 -6.95 8.90
C ARG A 7 37.94 -6.72 7.40
N LEU A 8 37.23 -5.68 6.97
CA LEU A 8 37.13 -5.31 5.56
C LEU A 8 38.49 -4.85 4.99
N ILE A 9 39.23 -4.06 5.77
CA ILE A 9 40.57 -3.57 5.38
C ILE A 9 41.58 -4.73 5.31
N LEU A 10 41.53 -5.68 6.25
CA LEU A 10 42.43 -6.83 6.27
C LEU A 10 42.17 -7.80 5.08
N LEU A 11 40.90 -8.01 4.73
CA LEU A 11 40.50 -8.79 3.54
C LEU A 11 40.94 -8.12 2.23
N PHE A 12 40.92 -6.78 2.18
CA PHE A 12 41.40 -6.01 1.03
C PHE A 12 42.94 -6.08 0.88
N LEU A 13 43.67 -6.10 1.99
CA LEU A 13 45.14 -6.23 1.99
C LEU A 13 45.60 -7.66 1.60
N LEU A 14 44.85 -8.69 1.97
CA LEU A 14 45.16 -10.07 1.60
C LEU A 14 44.82 -10.41 0.14
N SER A 15 43.76 -9.79 -0.43
CA SER A 15 43.43 -9.99 -1.84
C SER A 15 44.45 -9.32 -2.77
N THR A 16 44.93 -8.12 -2.41
CA THR A 16 45.92 -7.36 -3.20
C THR A 16 47.28 -8.05 -3.31
N LEU A 17 47.72 -8.80 -2.30
CA LEU A 17 48.99 -9.55 -2.36
C LEU A 17 48.97 -10.69 -3.39
N SER A 18 47.83 -11.35 -3.56
CA SER A 18 47.71 -12.47 -4.51
C SER A 18 47.56 -12.01 -5.98
N THR A 19 47.06 -10.80 -6.20
CA THR A 19 46.95 -10.21 -7.54
C THR A 19 48.30 -9.77 -8.10
N LEU A 20 49.23 -9.34 -7.24
CA LEU A 20 50.57 -8.94 -7.68
C LEU A 20 51.32 -10.10 -8.34
N GLN A 21 51.28 -11.32 -7.78
CA GLN A 21 52.12 -12.42 -8.27
C GLN A 21 51.83 -12.85 -9.72
N ALA A 22 50.57 -12.87 -10.16
CA ALA A 22 50.23 -13.20 -11.54
C ALA A 22 50.58 -12.06 -12.51
N GLN A 23 50.34 -10.80 -12.10
CA GLN A 23 50.67 -9.65 -12.92
C GLN A 23 52.18 -9.43 -13.03
N ASP A 24 52.94 -9.67 -11.95
CA ASP A 24 54.41 -9.57 -11.95
C ASP A 24 55.02 -10.60 -12.91
N PHE A 25 54.50 -11.84 -12.90
CA PHE A 25 54.91 -12.88 -13.84
C PHE A 25 54.60 -12.51 -15.30
N LEU A 26 53.43 -11.92 -15.57
CA LEU A 26 53.02 -11.50 -16.91
C LEU A 26 53.73 -10.23 -17.40
N ASN A 27 54.00 -9.28 -16.51
CA ASN A 27 54.64 -8.01 -16.84
C ASN A 27 56.14 -8.19 -17.10
N ALA A 28 56.78 -9.17 -16.48
CA ALA A 28 58.19 -9.50 -16.71
C ALA A 28 58.41 -10.41 -17.94
N HIS A 29 57.34 -10.93 -18.57
CA HIS A 29 57.48 -11.86 -19.69
C HIS A 29 57.76 -11.12 -21.01
N PRO A 30 58.88 -11.41 -21.71
CA PRO A 30 59.30 -10.62 -22.87
C PRO A 30 58.49 -10.93 -24.15
N LEU A 31 57.77 -12.05 -24.18
CA LEU A 31 56.80 -12.37 -25.25
C LEU A 31 55.40 -11.89 -24.86
N SER A 32 55.30 -10.61 -24.52
CA SER A 32 54.04 -9.88 -24.37
C SER A 32 53.80 -8.99 -25.59
N PHE A 33 52.57 -8.92 -26.06
CA PHE A 33 52.19 -8.21 -27.27
C PHE A 33 51.05 -7.24 -26.95
N SER A 34 51.20 -6.01 -27.42
CA SER A 34 50.14 -5.00 -27.44
C SER A 34 49.15 -5.27 -28.58
N GLU A 35 47.99 -4.62 -28.53
CA GLU A 35 46.95 -4.69 -29.56
C GLU A 35 47.49 -4.45 -30.99
N LEU A 36 48.45 -3.53 -31.18
CA LEU A 36 49.04 -3.21 -32.48
C LEU A 36 50.04 -4.27 -32.98
N GLU A 37 50.68 -4.98 -32.06
CA GLU A 37 51.69 -6.00 -32.35
C GLU A 37 51.05 -7.34 -32.75
N ILE A 38 49.85 -7.64 -32.25
CA ILE A 38 49.12 -8.89 -32.56
C ILE A 38 48.26 -8.84 -33.83
N GLN A 39 48.34 -7.77 -34.63
CA GLN A 39 47.51 -7.61 -35.82
C GLN A 39 47.92 -8.52 -37.00
N SER A 40 49.11 -9.10 -36.97
CA SER A 40 49.61 -9.97 -38.04
C SER A 40 50.63 -10.97 -37.53
N ALA A 41 50.64 -12.18 -38.08
CA ALA A 41 51.61 -13.22 -37.72
C ALA A 41 53.08 -12.77 -37.90
N SER A 42 53.40 -11.95 -38.90
CA SER A 42 54.77 -11.45 -39.14
C SER A 42 55.31 -10.56 -38.00
N LYS A 43 54.45 -9.72 -37.41
CA LYS A 43 54.82 -8.91 -36.22
C LYS A 43 55.08 -9.80 -35.01
N ILE A 44 54.27 -10.84 -34.82
CA ILE A 44 54.47 -11.84 -33.76
C ILE A 44 55.80 -12.58 -33.97
N GLU A 45 56.07 -12.99 -35.21
CA GLU A 45 57.31 -13.67 -35.61
C GLU A 45 58.54 -12.82 -35.30
N ASN A 46 58.57 -11.57 -35.75
CA ASN A 46 59.70 -10.66 -35.55
C ASN A 46 60.05 -10.49 -34.07
N LYS A 47 59.04 -10.25 -33.23
CA LYS A 47 59.24 -10.10 -31.77
C LYS A 47 59.67 -11.41 -31.12
N THR A 48 59.12 -12.54 -31.57
CA THR A 48 59.49 -13.87 -31.08
C THR A 48 60.93 -14.22 -31.41
N ARG A 49 61.41 -13.91 -32.63
CA ARG A 49 62.82 -14.08 -33.01
C ARG A 49 63.77 -13.25 -32.15
N SER A 50 63.38 -12.04 -31.78
CA SER A 50 64.20 -11.15 -30.95
C SER A 50 64.24 -11.51 -29.46
N ASN A 51 63.31 -12.35 -28.98
CA ASN A 51 63.14 -12.67 -27.55
C ASN A 51 62.87 -14.17 -27.34
N VAL A 52 63.75 -15.04 -27.85
CA VAL A 52 63.58 -16.50 -27.75
C VAL A 52 63.67 -16.94 -26.29
N ILE A 53 62.53 -17.17 -25.66
CA ILE A 53 62.44 -17.76 -24.33
C ILE A 53 61.55 -18.99 -24.39
N VAL A 54 62.17 -20.15 -24.21
CA VAL A 54 61.47 -21.42 -23.97
C VAL A 54 61.18 -21.51 -22.47
N VAL A 55 59.94 -21.79 -22.12
CA VAL A 55 59.49 -21.92 -20.74
C VAL A 55 59.41 -23.39 -20.36
N ASP A 56 59.90 -23.75 -19.19
CA ASP A 56 59.82 -25.12 -18.69
C ASP A 56 58.40 -25.49 -18.22
N ALA A 57 58.06 -26.78 -18.30
CA ALA A 57 56.75 -27.31 -17.94
C ALA A 57 56.35 -26.99 -16.48
N SER A 58 57.31 -26.88 -15.57
CA SER A 58 57.05 -26.58 -14.16
C SER A 58 56.59 -25.13 -13.97
N LYS A 59 57.22 -24.16 -14.66
CA LYS A 59 56.78 -22.77 -14.69
C LYS A 59 55.42 -22.61 -15.35
N ILE A 60 55.12 -23.36 -16.42
CA ILE A 60 53.78 -23.38 -17.02
C ILE A 60 52.74 -23.86 -16.02
N THR A 61 53.04 -24.88 -15.22
CA THR A 61 52.12 -25.39 -14.19
C THR A 61 51.85 -24.33 -13.11
N VAL A 62 52.90 -23.64 -12.64
CA VAL A 62 52.77 -22.52 -11.69
C VAL A 62 51.96 -21.37 -12.29
N LEU A 63 52.20 -21.03 -13.56
CA LEU A 63 51.45 -20.01 -14.28
C LEU A 63 49.96 -20.35 -14.41
N LYS A 64 49.64 -21.60 -14.78
CA LYS A 64 48.25 -22.11 -14.84
C LYS A 64 47.54 -21.91 -13.49
N GLN A 65 48.19 -22.30 -12.39
CA GLN A 65 47.63 -22.14 -11.04
C GLN A 65 47.46 -20.65 -10.67
N ALA A 66 48.44 -19.80 -11.01
CA ALA A 66 48.38 -18.37 -10.73
C ALA A 66 47.24 -17.67 -11.50
N VAL A 67 47.08 -17.98 -12.80
CA VAL A 67 45.99 -17.43 -13.65
C VAL A 67 44.63 -17.88 -13.14
N THR A 68 44.47 -19.17 -12.82
CA THR A 68 43.21 -19.69 -12.26
C THR A 68 42.85 -18.99 -10.96
N LYS A 69 43.77 -18.93 -10.00
CA LYS A 69 43.55 -18.25 -8.71
C LYS A 69 43.21 -16.77 -8.88
N TYR A 70 43.89 -16.08 -9.79
CA TYR A 70 43.61 -14.69 -10.10
C TYR A 70 42.20 -14.49 -10.69
N ASN A 71 41.82 -15.31 -11.66
CA ASN A 71 40.48 -15.27 -12.25
C ASN A 71 39.38 -15.63 -11.24
N ASP A 72 39.59 -16.63 -10.39
CA ASP A 72 38.63 -17.02 -9.34
C ASP A 72 38.37 -15.85 -8.38
N ASN A 73 39.42 -15.11 -8.00
CA ASN A 73 39.27 -13.90 -7.20
C ASN A 73 38.45 -12.82 -7.93
N LEU A 74 38.68 -12.61 -9.23
CA LEU A 74 37.89 -11.67 -10.03
C LEU A 74 36.42 -12.09 -10.15
N TYR A 75 36.14 -13.37 -10.38
CA TYR A 75 34.77 -13.88 -10.43
C TYR A 75 34.05 -13.69 -9.09
N ASN A 76 34.75 -13.90 -7.98
CA ASN A 76 34.21 -13.63 -6.65
C ASN A 76 33.87 -12.14 -6.46
N LEU A 77 34.74 -11.23 -6.90
CA LEU A 77 34.49 -9.79 -6.85
C LEU A 77 33.31 -9.38 -7.73
N ILE A 78 33.21 -9.91 -8.96
CA ILE A 78 32.08 -9.70 -9.87
C ILE A 78 30.77 -10.16 -9.20
N ASN A 79 30.77 -11.35 -8.60
CA ASN A 79 29.59 -11.87 -7.92
C ASN A 79 29.18 -11.01 -6.71
N GLN A 80 30.15 -10.55 -5.91
CA GLN A 80 29.88 -9.60 -4.82
C GLN A 80 29.26 -8.30 -5.34
N GLU A 81 29.75 -7.79 -6.46
CA GLU A 81 29.24 -6.57 -7.06
C GLU A 81 27.82 -6.74 -7.61
N LYS A 82 27.52 -7.89 -8.24
CA LYS A 82 26.16 -8.28 -8.65
C LYS A 82 25.19 -8.31 -7.46
N ILE A 83 25.59 -8.92 -6.35
CA ILE A 83 24.77 -8.98 -5.14
C ILE A 83 24.49 -7.57 -4.59
N LYS A 84 25.49 -6.69 -4.54
CA LYS A 84 25.29 -5.29 -4.11
C LYS A 84 24.33 -4.55 -5.04
N ARG A 85 24.50 -4.69 -6.36
CA ARG A 85 23.63 -4.05 -7.35
C ARG A 85 22.19 -4.53 -7.19
N GLN A 86 21.97 -5.83 -7.03
CA GLN A 86 20.64 -6.39 -6.79
C GLN A 86 20.03 -5.87 -5.49
N ALA A 87 20.83 -5.76 -4.42
CA ALA A 87 20.36 -5.19 -3.15
C ALA A 87 19.91 -3.74 -3.32
N MET A 88 20.68 -2.91 -4.04
CA MET A 88 20.30 -1.52 -4.33
C MET A 88 19.04 -1.44 -5.21
N ALA A 89 18.92 -2.29 -6.22
CA ALA A 89 17.73 -2.37 -7.06
C ALA A 89 16.48 -2.76 -6.24
N ASN A 90 16.60 -3.75 -5.35
CA ASN A 90 15.52 -4.14 -4.44
C ASN A 90 15.15 -3.01 -3.46
N THR A 91 16.11 -2.23 -2.98
CA THR A 91 15.85 -1.05 -2.14
C THR A 91 15.10 0.03 -2.92
N LEU A 92 15.59 0.38 -4.11
CA LEU A 92 14.92 1.34 -5.01
C LEU A 92 13.46 0.90 -5.25
N HIS A 93 13.28 -0.38 -5.48
CA HIS A 93 11.99 -0.99 -5.70
C HIS A 93 11.03 -0.84 -4.51
N LYS A 94 11.49 -1.09 -3.28
CA LYS A 94 10.70 -0.87 -2.06
C LYS A 94 10.31 0.59 -1.87
N ILE A 95 11.20 1.53 -2.20
CA ILE A 95 10.90 2.97 -2.15
C ILE A 95 9.76 3.30 -3.12
N MET A 96 9.77 2.73 -4.32
CA MET A 96 8.70 2.96 -5.30
C MET A 96 7.37 2.34 -4.89
N GLN A 97 7.35 1.12 -4.33
CA GLN A 97 6.13 0.47 -3.81
C GLN A 97 5.45 1.31 -2.71
N GLN A 98 6.26 1.87 -1.82
CA GLN A 98 5.76 2.64 -0.68
C GLN A 98 5.42 4.09 -1.05
N ARG A 99 5.54 4.48 -2.32
CA ARG A 99 5.20 5.83 -2.81
C ARG A 99 3.71 6.16 -2.69
N ASN A 100 2.87 5.18 -2.34
CA ASN A 100 1.42 5.35 -2.25
C ASN A 100 0.90 6.26 -1.10
N THR A 101 1.81 6.95 -0.40
CA THR A 101 1.45 7.97 0.60
C THR A 101 0.56 9.10 0.04
N THR A 102 0.63 9.38 -1.27
CA THR A 102 -0.21 10.40 -1.91
C THR A 102 -1.67 9.96 -1.98
N GLU A 103 -1.93 8.70 -2.33
CA GLU A 103 -3.31 8.18 -2.36
C GLU A 103 -3.91 8.13 -0.95
N ILE A 104 -3.15 7.67 0.06
CA ILE A 104 -3.60 7.66 1.46
C ILE A 104 -3.96 9.09 1.92
N LYS A 105 -3.14 10.09 1.58
CA LYS A 105 -3.45 11.50 1.88
C LYS A 105 -4.74 11.96 1.20
N ASN A 106 -4.94 11.61 -0.06
CA ASN A 106 -6.16 11.96 -0.79
C ASN A 106 -7.40 11.28 -0.18
N GLN A 107 -7.29 10.01 0.24
CA GLN A 107 -8.35 9.29 0.94
C GLN A 107 -8.68 9.96 2.29
N ILE A 108 -7.69 10.43 3.04
CA ILE A 108 -7.91 11.20 4.28
C ILE A 108 -8.68 12.50 3.98
N ILE A 109 -8.26 13.27 2.97
CA ILE A 109 -8.92 14.53 2.59
C ILE A 109 -10.38 14.27 2.19
N LYS A 110 -10.62 13.23 1.39
CA LYS A 110 -11.97 12.82 0.99
C LYS A 110 -12.82 12.44 2.21
N ALA A 111 -12.33 11.55 3.09
CA ALA A 111 -13.05 11.13 4.28
C ALA A 111 -13.35 12.31 5.24
N GLN A 112 -12.42 13.28 5.35
CA GLN A 112 -12.65 14.52 6.11
C GLN A 112 -13.71 15.42 5.49
N LYS A 113 -13.79 15.48 4.16
CA LYS A 113 -14.85 16.20 3.45
C LYS A 113 -16.20 15.52 3.69
N ASP A 114 -16.26 14.20 3.51
CA ASP A 114 -17.47 13.39 3.71
C ASP A 114 -17.98 13.53 5.17
N TYR A 115 -17.08 13.53 6.16
CA TYR A 115 -17.41 13.80 7.57
C TYR A 115 -18.08 15.17 7.76
N LYS A 116 -17.56 16.24 7.13
CA LYS A 116 -18.14 17.58 7.23
C LYS A 116 -19.50 17.67 6.55
N GLU A 117 -19.66 17.06 5.39
CA GLU A 117 -20.93 17.02 4.65
C GLU A 117 -22.00 16.28 5.46
N MET A 118 -21.65 15.11 6.00
CA MET A 118 -22.52 14.31 6.86
C MET A 118 -22.92 15.07 8.14
N HIS A 119 -21.97 15.74 8.80
CA HIS A 119 -22.27 16.60 9.95
C HIS A 119 -23.27 17.71 9.60
N SER A 120 -23.07 18.38 8.46
CA SER A 120 -24.02 19.38 7.94
C SER A 120 -25.41 18.78 7.68
N ASP A 121 -25.48 17.59 7.11
CA ASP A 121 -26.74 16.94 6.76
C ASP A 121 -27.50 16.45 8.00
N ILE A 122 -26.79 15.98 9.03
CA ILE A 122 -27.37 15.70 10.36
C ILE A 122 -28.02 16.97 10.91
N ILE A 123 -27.32 18.12 10.87
CA ILE A 123 -27.88 19.40 11.32
C ILE A 123 -29.13 19.78 10.53
N LYS A 124 -29.09 19.73 9.19
CA LYS A 124 -30.27 20.04 8.35
C LYS A 124 -31.45 19.10 8.61
N ASN A 125 -31.18 17.82 8.87
CA ASN A 125 -32.22 16.84 9.19
C ASN A 125 -32.81 17.07 10.58
N LEU A 126 -31.97 17.47 11.54
CA LEU A 126 -32.40 17.89 12.87
C LEU A 126 -33.27 19.16 12.79
N GLU A 127 -32.87 20.18 12.02
CA GLU A 127 -33.68 21.38 11.78
C GLU A 127 -35.08 21.04 11.26
N LYS A 128 -35.21 20.04 10.38
CA LYS A 128 -36.51 19.55 9.86
C LYS A 128 -37.30 18.71 10.87
N ALA A 129 -36.64 18.12 11.87
CA ALA A 129 -37.25 17.21 12.85
C ALA A 129 -37.65 17.91 14.18
N GLN A 130 -37.39 19.21 14.31
CA GLN A 130 -37.44 19.93 15.58
C GLN A 130 -38.71 20.72 15.90
N GLU A 131 -39.79 20.47 15.19
CA GLU A 131 -41.07 21.05 15.51
C GLU A 131 -41.54 20.60 16.91
N CYS A 132 -41.44 21.50 17.90
CA CYS A 132 -42.07 21.33 19.20
C CYS A 132 -43.46 21.93 19.15
N LYS A 133 -44.46 21.15 19.57
CA LYS A 133 -45.85 21.58 19.60
C LYS A 133 -46.27 21.90 21.02
N GLY A 134 -46.99 23.00 21.19
CA GLY A 134 -47.60 23.40 22.45
C GLY A 134 -49.11 23.52 22.32
N LEU A 135 -49.81 23.39 23.43
CA LEU A 135 -51.24 23.66 23.52
C LEU A 135 -51.43 24.88 24.41
N TYR A 136 -51.83 26.00 23.79
CA TYR A 136 -51.98 27.27 24.48
C TYR A 136 -53.44 27.63 24.63
N VAL A 137 -53.78 28.09 25.84
CA VAL A 137 -55.07 28.67 26.17
C VAL A 137 -54.85 30.15 26.44
N PHE A 138 -55.43 31.01 25.61
CA PHE A 138 -55.51 32.44 25.83
C PHE A 138 -56.90 32.78 26.37
N VAL A 139 -56.96 33.56 27.45
CA VAL A 139 -58.21 34.06 28.02
C VAL A 139 -58.08 35.56 28.22
N LYS A 140 -59.08 36.32 27.75
CA LYS A 140 -59.18 37.76 27.94
C LYS A 140 -60.53 38.11 28.57
N LYS A 141 -60.49 38.80 29.70
CA LYS A 141 -61.66 39.33 30.41
C LYS A 141 -61.87 40.80 30.06
N ASP A 142 -63.07 41.29 30.38
CA ASP A 142 -63.52 42.67 30.19
C ASP A 142 -63.60 43.07 28.70
N ILE A 143 -63.94 42.10 27.83
CA ILE A 143 -64.13 42.38 26.40
C ILE A 143 -65.34 43.32 26.18
N PRO A 144 -65.36 44.11 25.09
CA PRO A 144 -66.51 44.93 24.72
C PRO A 144 -67.81 44.11 24.59
N ALA A 145 -68.98 44.74 24.76
CA ALA A 145 -70.27 44.05 24.64
C ALA A 145 -70.50 43.42 23.26
N MET A 146 -69.94 44.01 22.20
CA MET A 146 -69.92 43.49 20.84
C MET A 146 -68.49 43.44 20.31
N PRO A 147 -67.68 42.44 20.71
CA PRO A 147 -66.29 42.38 20.32
C PRO A 147 -66.15 41.83 18.90
N ASN A 148 -65.18 42.36 18.15
CA ASN A 148 -64.78 41.77 16.88
C ASN A 148 -63.94 40.51 17.14
N GLN A 149 -64.50 39.32 16.86
CA GLN A 149 -63.83 38.05 17.13
C GLN A 149 -62.50 37.89 16.37
N THR A 150 -62.42 38.39 15.13
CA THR A 150 -61.19 38.35 14.34
C THR A 150 -60.07 39.17 14.99
N GLN A 151 -60.40 40.34 15.52
CA GLN A 151 -59.42 41.16 16.26
C GLN A 151 -58.95 40.46 17.54
N LEU A 152 -59.87 39.83 18.29
CA LEU A 152 -59.53 39.08 19.50
C LEU A 152 -58.69 37.83 19.20
N ILE A 153 -58.96 37.12 18.10
CA ILE A 153 -58.12 36.02 17.62
C ILE A 153 -56.72 36.57 17.31
N ASN A 154 -56.60 37.58 16.45
CA ASN A 154 -55.30 38.16 16.07
C ASN A 154 -54.50 38.66 17.28
N GLU A 155 -55.18 39.26 18.27
CA GLU A 155 -54.57 39.65 19.53
C GLU A 155 -54.05 38.43 20.32
N ALA A 156 -54.85 37.38 20.43
CA ALA A 156 -54.45 36.13 21.07
C ALA A 156 -53.24 35.50 20.38
N GLU A 157 -53.22 35.44 19.05
CA GLU A 157 -52.09 34.93 18.26
C GLU A 157 -50.81 35.73 18.52
N LYS A 158 -50.91 37.07 18.47
CA LYS A 158 -49.80 37.99 18.72
C LYS A 158 -49.24 37.84 20.13
N LYS A 159 -50.09 37.62 21.14
CA LYS A 159 -49.69 37.50 22.55
C LYS A 159 -49.18 36.09 22.92
N ILE A 160 -49.75 35.04 22.34
CA ILE A 160 -49.27 33.65 22.53
C ILE A 160 -47.86 33.47 21.96
N THR A 161 -47.57 34.09 20.80
CA THR A 161 -46.31 33.93 20.06
C THR A 161 -45.03 34.02 20.91
N PRO A 162 -44.74 35.15 21.59
CA PRO A 162 -43.48 35.29 22.33
C PRO A 162 -43.35 34.31 23.51
N ILE A 163 -44.45 34.08 24.24
CA ILE A 163 -44.47 33.15 25.39
C ILE A 163 -44.26 31.70 24.91
N ALA A 164 -44.87 31.33 23.79
CA ALA A 164 -44.71 30.00 23.25
C ALA A 164 -43.29 29.72 22.75
N ILE A 165 -42.65 30.70 22.10
CA ILE A 165 -41.24 30.60 21.69
C ILE A 165 -40.35 30.37 22.91
N GLU A 166 -40.50 31.18 23.96
CA GLU A 166 -39.68 31.10 25.17
C GLU A 166 -39.83 29.74 25.87
N GLN A 167 -41.07 29.33 26.15
CA GLN A 167 -41.34 28.10 26.89
C GLN A 167 -40.97 26.84 26.11
N LEU A 168 -41.27 26.78 24.80
CA LEU A 168 -40.94 25.62 23.98
C LEU A 168 -39.45 25.54 23.68
N ARG A 169 -38.72 26.67 23.62
CA ARG A 169 -37.24 26.67 23.59
C ARG A 169 -36.67 26.02 24.85
N GLY A 170 -37.19 26.37 26.04
CA GLY A 170 -36.75 25.76 27.29
C GLY A 170 -36.93 24.23 27.30
N ILE A 171 -38.10 23.76 26.83
CA ILE A 171 -38.39 22.32 26.72
C ILE A 171 -37.44 21.63 25.73
N TYR A 172 -37.15 22.27 24.60
CA TYR A 172 -36.22 21.73 23.61
C TYR A 172 -34.80 21.61 24.18
N ILE A 173 -34.28 22.66 24.82
CA ILE A 173 -32.96 22.65 25.48
C ILE A 173 -32.88 21.51 26.51
N GLN A 174 -33.92 21.37 27.34
CA GLN A 174 -33.99 20.30 28.32
C GLN A 174 -33.99 18.92 27.66
N SER A 175 -34.79 18.71 26.61
CA SER A 175 -34.82 17.43 25.88
C SER A 175 -33.47 17.08 25.24
N VAL A 176 -32.76 18.06 24.67
CA VAL A 176 -31.41 17.85 24.13
C VAL A 176 -30.42 17.52 25.24
N THR A 177 -30.52 18.20 26.39
CA THR A 177 -29.66 17.95 27.56
C THR A 177 -29.90 16.55 28.14
N GLU A 178 -31.16 16.12 28.30
CA GLU A 178 -31.54 14.78 28.77
C GLU A 178 -31.05 13.65 27.86
N LEU A 179 -31.02 13.88 26.54
CA LEU A 179 -30.47 12.92 25.59
C LEU A 179 -28.97 12.72 25.74
N TYR A 180 -28.29 13.67 26.39
CA TYR A 180 -26.83 13.74 26.43
C TYR A 180 -26.25 13.31 27.77
N SER A 181 -27.01 13.46 28.86
CA SER A 181 -26.63 12.95 30.19
C SER A 181 -26.42 11.43 30.24
N SER A 182 -26.67 10.71 29.14
CA SER A 182 -26.27 9.32 28.94
C SER A 182 -24.93 9.24 28.18
N ASP A 183 -23.82 9.56 28.84
CA ASP A 183 -22.38 9.24 28.63
C ASP A 183 -21.76 8.86 27.24
N GLN A 184 -22.42 9.01 26.08
CA GLN A 184 -21.92 8.43 24.80
C GLN A 184 -21.85 9.37 23.58
N PHE A 185 -21.91 10.70 23.73
CA PHE A 185 -22.06 11.59 22.55
C PHE A 185 -20.94 12.65 22.39
N ASP A 186 -20.64 13.03 21.14
CA ASP A 186 -19.57 13.96 20.71
C ASP A 186 -19.88 15.46 20.93
N SER A 187 -19.06 16.11 21.76
CA SER A 187 -19.24 17.48 22.29
C SER A 187 -19.46 18.58 21.24
N GLN A 188 -18.99 18.42 20.00
CA GLN A 188 -19.06 19.47 18.99
C GLN A 188 -20.47 19.66 18.40
N LEU A 189 -21.17 18.56 18.11
CA LEU A 189 -22.56 18.61 17.64
C LEU A 189 -23.46 19.22 18.72
N TYR A 190 -23.21 18.88 19.98
CA TYR A 190 -23.91 19.45 21.13
C TYR A 190 -23.68 20.96 21.28
N GLN A 191 -22.42 21.43 21.22
CA GLN A 191 -22.14 22.86 21.31
C GLN A 191 -22.82 23.63 20.18
N HIS A 192 -22.81 23.09 18.97
CA HIS A 192 -23.50 23.72 17.85
C HIS A 192 -25.02 23.81 18.06
N ILE A 193 -25.66 22.74 18.56
CA ILE A 193 -27.09 22.75 18.89
C ILE A 193 -27.40 23.76 20.00
N LYS A 194 -26.52 23.86 21.02
CA LYS A 194 -26.69 24.78 22.14
C LYS A 194 -26.52 26.25 21.74
N GLU A 195 -25.61 26.54 20.81
CA GLU A 195 -25.30 27.90 20.34
C GLU A 195 -26.30 28.43 19.30
N THR A 196 -26.98 27.55 18.56
CA THR A 196 -27.77 27.92 17.36
C THR A 196 -29.28 28.02 17.63
N ILE A 197 -29.72 28.24 18.88
CA ILE A 197 -31.14 28.19 19.24
C ILE A 197 -31.85 29.50 18.80
N SER A 198 -32.40 29.50 17.59
CA SER A 198 -33.28 30.54 17.04
C SER A 198 -34.60 29.95 16.54
N GLY A 199 -35.71 30.46 17.07
CA GLY A 199 -37.05 29.90 16.89
C GLY A 199 -37.96 30.66 15.92
N THR A 200 -38.65 29.95 15.03
CA THR A 200 -39.84 30.48 14.31
C THR A 200 -41.12 29.91 14.92
N PHE A 201 -42.21 30.67 14.91
CA PHE A 201 -43.50 30.33 15.49
C PHE A 201 -44.58 30.29 14.41
N GLU A 202 -45.47 29.32 14.51
CA GLU A 202 -46.65 29.19 13.64
C GLU A 202 -47.83 28.61 14.44
N ILE A 203 -49.04 29.11 14.20
CA ILE A 203 -50.26 28.50 14.74
C ILE A 203 -50.70 27.41 13.79
N GLU A 204 -50.54 26.16 14.22
CA GLU A 204 -50.81 24.99 13.40
C GLU A 204 -52.31 24.67 13.33
N THR A 205 -53.04 24.83 14.44
CA THR A 205 -54.47 24.49 14.48
C THR A 205 -55.21 25.35 15.49
N LYS A 206 -56.32 25.94 15.05
CA LYS A 206 -57.27 26.68 15.88
C LYS A 206 -58.34 25.72 16.37
N TYR A 207 -58.25 25.23 17.60
CA TYR A 207 -59.20 24.21 18.09
C TYR A 207 -60.56 24.81 18.45
N LYS A 208 -60.55 25.89 19.25
CA LYS A 208 -61.77 26.54 19.67
C LYS A 208 -61.51 28.00 20.03
N HIS A 209 -62.45 28.87 19.67
CA HIS A 209 -62.63 30.17 20.28
C HIS A 209 -64.10 30.35 20.62
N ALA A 210 -64.39 31.11 21.67
CA ALA A 210 -65.74 31.57 21.94
C ALA A 210 -65.72 32.85 22.78
N VAL A 211 -66.84 33.58 22.69
CA VAL A 211 -67.15 34.76 23.50
C VAL A 211 -68.28 34.37 24.44
N ASP A 212 -68.06 34.50 25.74
CA ASP A 212 -69.10 34.47 26.76
C ASP A 212 -69.54 35.92 27.04
N TYR A 213 -70.67 36.32 26.46
CA TYR A 213 -71.19 37.68 26.58
C TYR A 213 -71.66 38.02 28.01
N GLN A 214 -72.10 37.03 28.78
CA GLN A 214 -72.58 37.23 30.15
C GLN A 214 -71.42 37.58 31.09
N GLN A 215 -70.30 36.89 30.92
CA GLN A 215 -69.10 37.13 31.74
C GLN A 215 -68.12 38.12 31.10
N ARG A 216 -68.38 38.54 29.86
CA ARG A 216 -67.46 39.37 29.04
C ARG A 216 -66.06 38.73 28.96
N VAL A 217 -66.02 37.43 28.69
CA VAL A 217 -64.78 36.64 28.58
C VAL A 217 -64.65 36.07 27.18
N PHE A 218 -63.46 36.20 26.60
CA PHE A 218 -63.06 35.53 25.37
C PHE A 218 -62.00 34.49 25.70
N TYR A 219 -62.12 33.29 25.12
CA TYR A 219 -61.06 32.30 25.19
C TYR A 219 -60.70 31.77 23.80
N TYR A 220 -59.44 31.37 23.65
CA TYR A 220 -58.85 30.82 22.44
C TYR A 220 -57.93 29.65 22.81
N VAL A 221 -58.20 28.48 22.26
CA VAL A 221 -57.40 27.27 22.41
C VAL A 221 -56.75 26.95 21.07
N ALA A 222 -55.42 26.97 21.04
CA ALA A 222 -54.66 26.78 19.83
C ALA A 222 -53.50 25.80 20.02
N LYS A 223 -53.29 24.98 18.99
CA LYS A 223 -52.05 24.23 18.80
C LYS A 223 -51.03 25.14 18.16
N VAL A 224 -49.91 25.31 18.85
CA VAL A 224 -48.78 26.10 18.38
C VAL A 224 -47.66 25.17 17.95
N ARG A 225 -46.96 25.54 16.90
CA ARG A 225 -45.71 24.92 16.43
C ARG A 225 -44.57 25.91 16.58
N VAL A 226 -43.46 25.46 17.17
CA VAL A 226 -42.20 26.21 17.26
C VAL A 226 -41.08 25.39 16.63
N ASN A 227 -40.29 26.04 15.76
CA ASN A 227 -39.13 25.46 15.08
C ASN A 227 -37.84 26.13 15.62
N PRO A 228 -37.13 25.52 16.58
CA PRO A 228 -36.08 26.14 17.40
C PRO A 228 -34.70 26.31 16.73
N LEU A 229 -34.47 25.81 15.51
CA LEU A 229 -33.20 25.97 14.77
C LEU A 229 -33.31 26.72 13.43
N LYS A 230 -34.43 27.39 13.13
CA LYS A 230 -34.52 28.20 11.90
C LYS A 230 -33.83 29.55 12.11
N LYS A 231 -32.76 29.81 11.35
CA LYS A 231 -31.88 31.01 11.43
C LYS A 231 -32.56 32.37 11.20
N ASN A 232 -33.82 32.41 10.77
CA ASN A 232 -34.55 33.66 10.57
C ASN A 232 -35.07 34.20 11.91
N LEU A 233 -34.22 34.96 12.59
CA LEU A 233 -34.63 35.84 13.67
C LEU A 233 -35.54 36.93 13.09
N VAL A 234 -36.85 36.76 13.23
CA VAL A 234 -37.65 37.95 13.52
C VAL A 234 -37.15 38.39 14.89
N GLN A 235 -36.34 39.45 14.95
CA GLN A 235 -35.99 40.08 16.21
C GLN A 235 -37.29 40.60 16.83
N TYR A 236 -37.97 39.74 17.59
CA TYR A 236 -38.90 40.20 18.58
C TYR A 236 -38.02 40.86 19.64
N GLU A 237 -37.92 42.18 19.58
CA GLU A 237 -37.47 42.95 20.74
C GLU A 237 -38.39 42.53 21.89
N MET A 238 -37.86 41.71 22.78
CA MET A 238 -38.54 41.41 24.02
C MET A 238 -38.56 42.72 24.78
N SER A 239 -39.68 43.44 24.67
CA SER A 239 -39.95 44.56 25.54
C SER A 239 -39.72 44.10 26.98
N PRO A 240 -39.03 44.87 27.83
CA PRO A 240 -38.84 44.54 29.25
C PRO A 240 -40.16 44.21 29.98
N ASP A 241 -41.30 44.66 29.45
CA ASP A 241 -42.65 44.39 29.96
C ASP A 241 -43.30 43.10 29.42
N ALA A 242 -42.64 42.35 28.53
CA ALA A 242 -43.19 41.15 27.89
C ALA A 242 -43.57 40.03 28.88
N GLY A 243 -43.07 40.07 30.12
CA GLY A 243 -43.44 39.15 31.20
C GLY A 243 -44.67 39.56 32.02
N LYS A 244 -45.10 40.82 31.97
CA LYS A 244 -46.28 41.30 32.71
C LYS A 244 -47.49 41.35 31.78
N LEU A 245 -48.19 40.23 31.68
CA LEU A 245 -49.51 40.22 31.06
C LEU A 245 -50.45 41.13 31.86
N PRO A 246 -51.30 41.93 31.19
CA PRO A 246 -52.39 42.64 31.86
C PRO A 246 -53.20 41.69 32.75
N SER A 247 -53.69 42.15 33.90
CA SER A 247 -54.43 41.31 34.85
C SER A 247 -55.69 40.67 34.27
N ASN A 248 -56.22 41.23 33.17
CA ASN A 248 -57.35 40.69 32.43
C ASN A 248 -56.97 39.71 31.31
N ILE A 249 -55.68 39.38 31.12
CA ILE A 249 -55.20 38.41 30.13
C ILE A 249 -54.43 37.29 30.81
N ALA A 250 -54.75 36.04 30.49
CA ALA A 250 -53.92 34.89 30.82
C ALA A 250 -53.55 34.09 29.56
N ILE A 251 -52.31 33.61 29.55
CA ILE A 251 -51.79 32.70 28.54
C ILE A 251 -51.22 31.50 29.28
N ILE A 252 -51.81 30.34 29.03
CA ILE A 252 -51.51 29.13 29.78
C ILE A 252 -51.01 28.09 28.79
N ASN A 253 -49.81 27.56 29.03
CA ASN A 253 -49.36 26.36 28.33
C ASN A 253 -49.98 25.15 29.01
N TYR A 254 -51.10 24.69 28.46
CA TYR A 254 -51.89 23.64 29.07
C TYR A 254 -51.15 22.29 29.17
N MET A 255 -50.08 22.10 28.39
CA MET A 255 -49.22 20.91 28.52
C MET A 255 -48.37 20.93 29.79
N LYS A 256 -47.92 22.12 30.23
CA LYS A 256 -47.06 22.30 31.41
C LYS A 256 -47.86 22.64 32.67
N ASP A 257 -48.83 23.53 32.54
CA ASP A 257 -49.51 24.20 33.66
C ASP A 257 -50.94 23.64 33.87
N LYS A 258 -51.16 22.37 33.50
CA LYS A 258 -52.48 21.71 33.55
C LYS A 258 -53.13 21.79 34.93
N SER A 259 -52.36 21.58 36.00
CA SER A 259 -52.83 21.63 37.38
C SER A 259 -53.14 23.05 37.88
N GLN A 260 -52.43 24.05 37.34
CA GLN A 260 -52.58 25.45 37.73
C GLN A 260 -53.65 26.19 36.93
N THR A 261 -54.06 25.65 35.77
CA THR A 261 -55.01 26.28 34.84
C THR A 261 -56.29 26.74 35.54
N GLU A 262 -56.87 25.90 36.40
CA GLU A 262 -58.10 26.23 37.12
C GLU A 262 -57.90 27.38 38.11
N SER A 263 -56.82 27.36 38.91
CA SER A 263 -56.50 28.43 39.85
C SER A 263 -56.23 29.76 39.14
N ILE A 264 -55.52 29.72 38.01
CA ILE A 264 -55.24 30.92 37.19
C ILE A 264 -56.55 31.52 36.68
N LEU A 265 -57.45 30.71 36.12
CA LEU A 265 -58.73 31.19 35.58
C LEU A 265 -59.71 31.63 36.67
N GLN A 266 -59.73 30.98 37.83
CA GLN A 266 -60.53 31.40 38.98
C GLN A 266 -60.07 32.76 39.53
N LYS A 267 -58.75 33.00 39.60
CA LYS A 267 -58.20 34.31 40.01
C LYS A 267 -58.57 35.44 39.05
N MET A 268 -58.75 35.14 37.77
CA MET A 268 -59.29 36.09 36.80
C MET A 268 -60.81 36.30 36.96
N GLY A 269 -61.49 35.50 37.77
CA GLY A 269 -62.94 35.52 37.95
C GLY A 269 -63.69 34.98 36.74
N VAL A 270 -63.18 33.91 36.11
CA VAL A 270 -63.89 33.11 35.10
C VAL A 270 -64.77 32.09 35.81
N SER A 271 -66.01 31.86 35.34
CA SER A 271 -66.92 30.91 36.00
C SER A 271 -66.44 29.46 35.90
N ASN A 272 -66.79 28.65 36.91
CA ASN A 272 -66.45 27.22 36.92
C ASN A 272 -66.99 26.45 35.71
N HIS A 273 -68.16 26.86 35.18
CA HIS A 273 -68.73 26.27 33.97
C HIS A 273 -67.82 26.51 32.76
N LEU A 274 -67.41 27.76 32.53
CA LEU A 274 -66.53 28.11 31.43
C LEU A 274 -65.13 27.50 31.58
N ILE A 275 -64.59 27.44 32.81
CA ILE A 275 -63.33 26.73 33.12
C ILE A 275 -63.44 25.25 32.73
N THR A 276 -64.55 24.60 33.06
CA THR A 276 -64.79 23.20 32.71
C THR A 276 -64.82 23.00 31.20
N GLN A 277 -65.46 23.90 30.45
CA GLN A 277 -65.48 23.86 28.99
C GLN A 277 -64.06 24.03 28.40
N ILE A 278 -63.32 25.05 28.84
CA ILE A 278 -61.95 25.32 28.38
C ILE A 278 -61.04 24.11 28.64
N LYS A 279 -61.07 23.56 29.86
CA LYS A 279 -60.30 22.35 30.24
C LYS A 279 -60.72 21.14 29.42
N GLY A 280 -62.02 21.00 29.13
CA GLY A 280 -62.56 19.92 28.28
C GLY A 280 -61.95 19.95 26.88
N TYR A 281 -62.02 21.10 26.20
CA TYR A 281 -61.44 21.28 24.86
C TYR A 281 -59.92 21.10 24.85
N ALA A 282 -59.22 21.66 25.84
CA ALA A 282 -57.78 21.51 25.92
C ALA A 282 -57.40 20.04 26.18
N ARG A 283 -58.08 19.35 27.11
CA ARG A 283 -57.84 17.94 27.43
C ARG A 283 -58.05 17.02 26.23
N GLN A 284 -59.11 17.22 25.43
CA GLN A 284 -59.35 16.45 24.22
C GLN A 284 -58.19 16.51 23.22
N ASN A 285 -57.43 17.60 23.23
CA ASN A 285 -56.33 17.82 22.29
C ASN A 285 -54.92 17.56 22.88
N THR A 286 -54.80 17.40 24.20
CA THR A 286 -53.51 17.09 24.84
C THR A 286 -52.89 15.80 24.32
N PHE A 287 -53.70 14.77 24.04
CA PHE A 287 -53.21 13.50 23.53
C PHE A 287 -52.54 13.65 22.16
N ASN A 288 -53.17 14.39 21.24
CA ASN A 288 -52.62 14.63 19.90
C ASN A 288 -51.30 15.41 19.94
N VAL A 289 -51.23 16.47 20.77
CA VAL A 289 -49.99 17.26 20.94
C VAL A 289 -48.89 16.43 21.60
N SER A 290 -49.22 15.61 22.60
CA SER A 290 -48.26 14.72 23.27
C SER A 290 -47.70 13.67 22.32
N ASN A 291 -48.57 13.01 21.55
CA ASN A 291 -48.17 11.99 20.59
C ASN A 291 -47.28 12.57 19.48
N ASP A 292 -47.64 13.75 18.95
CA ASP A 292 -46.80 14.42 17.95
C ASP A 292 -45.42 14.73 18.52
N ASN A 293 -45.35 15.32 19.73
CA ASN A 293 -44.07 15.63 20.37
C ASN A 293 -43.25 14.38 20.66
N GLN A 294 -43.89 13.28 21.09
CA GLN A 294 -43.21 12.01 21.33
C GLN A 294 -42.66 11.42 20.02
N ALA A 295 -43.45 11.40 18.95
CA ALA A 295 -43.01 10.93 17.63
C ALA A 295 -41.82 11.76 17.10
N ARG A 296 -41.85 13.09 17.29
CA ARG A 296 -40.73 13.98 16.95
C ARG A 296 -39.50 13.72 17.80
N LYS A 297 -39.66 13.54 19.12
CA LYS A 297 -38.56 13.18 20.04
C LYS A 297 -37.90 11.88 19.59
N GLN A 298 -38.68 10.85 19.25
CA GLN A 298 -38.14 9.58 18.74
C GLN A 298 -37.41 9.76 17.41
N ARG A 299 -37.97 10.52 16.47
CA ARG A 299 -37.30 10.82 15.19
C ARG A 299 -35.97 11.57 15.39
N GLN A 300 -35.91 12.51 16.33
CA GLN A 300 -34.67 13.20 16.67
C GLN A 300 -33.64 12.24 17.26
N LYS A 301 -34.05 11.37 18.20
CA LYS A 301 -33.17 10.33 18.73
C LYS A 301 -32.58 9.46 17.62
N GLN A 302 -33.41 9.05 16.68
CA GLN A 302 -32.99 8.24 15.54
C GLN A 302 -31.98 8.99 14.66
N ILE A 303 -32.25 10.25 14.29
CA ILE A 303 -31.33 11.07 13.48
C ILE A 303 -29.98 11.24 14.19
N ILE A 304 -29.99 11.53 15.49
CA ILE A 304 -28.77 11.70 16.30
C ILE A 304 -28.00 10.38 16.37
N TYR A 305 -28.68 9.28 16.69
CA TYR A 305 -28.06 7.97 16.85
C TYR A 305 -27.45 7.46 15.53
N GLU A 306 -28.23 7.47 14.44
CA GLU A 306 -27.75 7.04 13.13
C GLU A 306 -26.64 7.96 12.61
N GLY A 307 -26.81 9.27 12.76
CA GLY A 307 -25.81 10.26 12.37
C GLY A 307 -24.50 10.10 13.13
N GLN A 308 -24.56 9.95 14.46
CA GLN A 308 -23.38 9.73 15.29
C GLN A 308 -22.65 8.45 14.89
N LYS A 309 -23.38 7.35 14.69
CA LYS A 309 -22.79 6.09 14.25
C LYS A 309 -21.98 6.26 12.95
N GLN A 310 -22.54 6.97 11.96
CA GLN A 310 -21.84 7.19 10.70
C GLN A 310 -20.62 8.14 10.85
N LEU A 311 -20.73 9.17 11.69
CA LEU A 311 -19.61 10.05 12.02
C LEU A 311 -18.48 9.29 12.74
N ASP A 312 -18.81 8.38 13.66
CA ASP A 312 -17.85 7.53 14.36
C ASP A 312 -17.14 6.57 13.40
N GLU A 313 -17.88 5.98 12.45
CA GLU A 313 -17.32 5.14 11.38
C GLU A 313 -16.31 5.92 10.52
N LEU A 314 -16.67 7.12 10.08
CA LEU A 314 -15.76 8.00 9.32
C LEU A 314 -14.55 8.46 10.15
N SER A 315 -14.75 8.80 11.42
CA SER A 315 -13.67 9.19 12.35
C SER A 315 -12.67 8.04 12.57
N SER A 316 -13.18 6.82 12.74
CA SER A 316 -12.39 5.59 12.83
C SER A 316 -11.58 5.36 11.55
N GLN A 317 -12.21 5.50 10.38
CA GLN A 317 -11.54 5.38 9.09
C GLN A 317 -10.42 6.42 8.92
N ILE A 318 -10.67 7.69 9.25
CA ILE A 318 -9.66 8.77 9.20
C ILE A 318 -8.49 8.43 10.14
N THR A 319 -8.77 7.90 11.33
CA THR A 319 -7.76 7.51 12.31
C THR A 319 -6.89 6.37 11.79
N GLN A 320 -7.50 5.34 11.18
CA GLN A 320 -6.80 4.23 10.57
C GLN A 320 -5.90 4.71 9.41
N LEU A 321 -6.43 5.51 8.47
CA LEU A 321 -5.65 6.03 7.34
C LEU A 321 -4.47 6.89 7.79
N LYS A 322 -4.65 7.73 8.83
CA LYS A 322 -3.55 8.52 9.42
C LYS A 322 -2.47 7.63 10.03
N ARG A 323 -2.86 6.52 10.67
CA ARG A 323 -1.90 5.55 11.20
C ARG A 323 -1.12 4.86 10.08
N GLU A 324 -1.81 4.39 9.05
CA GLU A 324 -1.18 3.77 7.87
C GLU A 324 -0.20 4.72 7.17
N LEU A 325 -0.57 6.01 7.04
CA LEU A 325 0.32 7.03 6.50
C LEU A 325 1.61 7.17 7.33
N ARG A 326 1.50 7.22 8.67
CA ARG A 326 2.66 7.32 9.57
C ARG A 326 3.56 6.10 9.49
N GLU A 327 2.97 4.90 9.49
CA GLU A 327 3.71 3.64 9.37
C GLU A 327 4.46 3.56 8.02
N SER A 328 3.80 3.95 6.94
CA SER A 328 4.42 4.03 5.60
C SER A 328 5.56 5.05 5.55
N GLN A 329 5.37 6.25 6.09
CA GLN A 329 6.42 7.28 6.16
C GLN A 329 7.60 6.85 7.04
N PHE A 330 7.35 6.15 8.15
CA PHE A 330 8.39 5.62 9.00
C PHE A 330 9.21 4.54 8.28
N SER A 331 8.54 3.62 7.58
CA SER A 331 9.22 2.59 6.79
C SER A 331 10.09 3.22 5.68
N LEU A 332 9.55 4.19 4.95
CA LEU A 332 10.29 4.95 3.94
C LEU A 332 11.52 5.64 4.53
N LYS A 333 11.37 6.29 5.69
CA LYS A 333 12.49 6.91 6.40
C LYS A 333 13.62 5.90 6.67
N GLN A 334 13.27 4.76 7.26
CA GLN A 334 14.27 3.72 7.57
C GLN A 334 14.97 3.23 6.31
N ILE A 335 14.23 2.94 5.25
CA ILE A 335 14.80 2.43 3.99
C ILE A 335 15.74 3.48 3.38
N ILE A 336 15.32 4.74 3.31
CA ILE A 336 16.11 5.81 2.69
C ILE A 336 17.37 6.11 3.50
N GLU A 337 17.25 6.31 4.81
CA GLU A 337 18.39 6.70 5.65
C GLU A 337 19.40 5.54 5.87
N GLN A 338 18.97 4.29 5.75
CA GLN A 338 19.87 3.13 5.84
C GLN A 338 20.65 2.86 4.55
N ASN A 339 20.11 3.25 3.39
CA ASN A 339 20.66 2.86 2.09
C ASN A 339 21.19 4.05 1.27
N THR A 340 20.93 5.28 1.70
CA THR A 340 21.33 6.50 0.99
C THR A 340 21.87 7.53 1.97
N THR A 341 22.47 8.61 1.45
CA THR A 341 22.89 9.76 2.28
C THR A 341 21.81 10.83 2.38
N VAL A 342 20.64 10.61 1.76
CA VAL A 342 19.53 11.56 1.76
C VAL A 342 18.85 11.56 3.13
N LYS A 343 18.73 12.74 3.74
CA LYS A 343 17.96 12.90 4.99
C LYS A 343 16.47 12.90 4.69
N PHE A 344 15.71 12.11 5.43
CA PHE A 344 14.28 12.00 5.21
C PHE A 344 13.55 13.27 5.66
N ASN A 345 12.76 13.88 4.78
CA ASN A 345 11.92 15.03 5.11
C ASN A 345 10.45 14.74 4.79
N THR A 346 9.59 14.75 5.83
CA THR A 346 8.15 14.52 5.72
C THR A 346 7.40 15.65 5.01
N GLU A 347 7.86 16.89 5.13
CA GLU A 347 7.24 18.07 4.52
C GLU A 347 7.51 18.10 3.01
N ASN A 348 8.71 17.67 2.61
CA ASN A 348 9.12 17.57 1.21
C ASN A 348 9.42 16.12 0.80
N LEU A 349 8.43 15.25 1.03
CA LEU A 349 8.55 13.81 0.77
C LEU A 349 8.89 13.51 -0.69
N ASN A 350 8.26 14.20 -1.65
CA ASN A 350 8.50 13.95 -3.07
C ASN A 350 9.94 14.29 -3.49
N ALA A 351 10.52 15.40 -3.00
CA ALA A 351 11.91 15.72 -3.29
C ALA A 351 12.88 14.73 -2.62
N THR A 352 12.58 14.34 -1.37
CA THR A 352 13.35 13.31 -0.65
C THR A 352 13.38 12.00 -1.43
N LEU A 353 12.22 11.53 -1.91
CA LEU A 353 12.10 10.29 -2.68
C LEU A 353 12.88 10.35 -4.00
N ARG A 354 12.75 11.46 -4.75
CA ARG A 354 13.49 11.66 -6.00
C ARG A 354 15.00 11.67 -5.78
N ALA A 355 15.48 12.41 -4.77
CA ALA A 355 16.90 12.45 -4.47
C ALA A 355 17.46 11.07 -4.08
N ALA A 356 16.70 10.29 -3.29
CA ALA A 356 17.10 8.94 -2.91
C ALA A 356 17.10 7.99 -4.12
N GLU A 357 16.09 8.09 -4.98
CA GLU A 357 15.99 7.35 -6.24
C GLU A 357 17.18 7.65 -7.17
N ASP A 358 17.50 8.93 -7.38
CA ASP A 358 18.60 9.35 -8.24
C ASP A 358 19.95 8.85 -7.69
N GLN A 359 20.16 8.95 -6.37
CA GLN A 359 21.38 8.44 -5.74
C GLN A 359 21.52 6.92 -5.92
N LEU A 360 20.44 6.16 -5.75
CA LEU A 360 20.45 4.69 -5.94
C LEU A 360 20.69 4.33 -7.41
N LYS A 361 20.05 5.02 -8.36
CA LYS A 361 20.28 4.83 -9.80
C LYS A 361 21.73 5.08 -10.18
N GLN A 362 22.34 6.15 -9.67
CA GLN A 362 23.76 6.44 -9.90
C GLN A 362 24.67 5.38 -9.28
N ALA A 363 24.35 4.90 -8.07
CA ALA A 363 25.12 3.84 -7.42
C ALA A 363 25.03 2.50 -8.19
N ILE A 364 23.86 2.15 -8.72
CA ILE A 364 23.65 0.99 -9.60
C ILE A 364 24.50 1.12 -10.88
N LEU A 365 24.47 2.28 -11.52
CA LEU A 365 25.27 2.55 -12.73
C LEU A 365 26.77 2.47 -12.47
N ASN A 366 27.24 3.01 -11.34
CA ASN A 366 28.65 2.91 -10.95
C ASN A 366 29.07 1.47 -10.66
N SER A 367 28.19 0.68 -10.06
CA SER A 367 28.38 -0.74 -9.81
C SER A 367 28.48 -1.54 -11.12
N GLU A 368 27.64 -1.24 -12.11
CA GLU A 368 27.72 -1.80 -13.47
C GLU A 368 29.07 -1.46 -14.14
N LYS A 369 29.48 -0.19 -14.11
CA LYS A 369 30.78 0.23 -14.65
C LYS A 369 31.95 -0.48 -13.98
N TYR A 370 31.89 -0.68 -12.66
CA TYR A 370 32.93 -1.39 -11.93
C TYR A 370 32.98 -2.88 -12.30
N GLU A 371 31.82 -3.54 -12.49
CA GLU A 371 31.77 -4.91 -13.00
C GLU A 371 32.43 -5.04 -14.37
N LEU A 372 32.17 -4.11 -15.30
CA LEU A 372 32.83 -4.09 -16.61
C LEU A 372 34.36 -3.99 -16.49
N VAL A 373 34.87 -3.11 -15.61
CA VAL A 373 36.31 -3.01 -15.32
C VAL A 373 36.88 -4.32 -14.76
N LEU A 374 36.13 -5.05 -13.93
CA LEU A 374 36.56 -6.36 -13.44
C LEU A 374 36.59 -7.41 -14.57
N HIS A 375 35.65 -7.35 -15.52
CA HIS A 375 35.65 -8.23 -16.69
C HIS A 375 36.88 -8.01 -17.59
N GLU A 376 37.29 -6.76 -17.82
CA GLU A 376 38.54 -6.43 -18.56
C GLU A 376 39.80 -6.97 -17.87
N LYS A 377 39.73 -7.21 -16.56
CA LYS A 377 40.85 -7.77 -15.81
C LYS A 377 40.94 -9.29 -15.92
N ILE A 378 39.90 -9.99 -16.37
CA ILE A 378 39.90 -11.45 -16.50
C ILE A 378 40.87 -11.88 -17.60
N LEU A 379 41.71 -12.86 -17.29
CA LEU A 379 42.64 -13.45 -18.25
C LEU A 379 41.98 -14.66 -18.94
N LYS A 380 42.03 -14.71 -20.27
CA LYS A 380 41.59 -15.87 -21.06
C LYS A 380 42.82 -16.62 -21.53
N ALA A 381 42.90 -17.91 -21.26
CA ALA A 381 44.09 -18.68 -21.57
C ALA A 381 43.75 -19.96 -22.34
N GLU A 382 44.59 -20.27 -23.33
CA GLU A 382 44.59 -21.54 -24.05
C GLU A 382 45.90 -22.26 -23.74
N TRP A 383 45.80 -23.52 -23.35
CA TRP A 383 46.93 -24.30 -22.86
C TRP A 383 47.20 -25.50 -23.76
N ASP A 384 48.46 -25.95 -23.77
CA ASP A 384 48.89 -27.21 -24.38
C ASP A 384 48.59 -27.33 -25.88
N ARG A 385 48.56 -26.22 -26.63
CA ARG A 385 48.32 -26.25 -28.08
C ARG A 385 49.57 -26.80 -28.79
N PRO A 386 49.51 -27.97 -29.46
CA PRO A 386 50.67 -28.51 -30.16
C PRO A 386 51.01 -27.65 -31.38
N VAL A 387 52.31 -27.46 -31.62
CA VAL A 387 52.84 -26.80 -32.82
C VAL A 387 53.38 -27.87 -33.76
N ALA A 388 52.98 -27.84 -35.02
CA ALA A 388 53.49 -28.76 -36.02
C ALA A 388 55.01 -28.59 -36.18
N PRO A 389 55.79 -29.69 -36.24
CA PRO A 389 57.22 -29.60 -36.53
C PRO A 389 57.42 -29.06 -37.95
N THR A 390 58.24 -28.02 -38.09
CA THR A 390 58.59 -27.37 -39.36
C THR A 390 60.04 -26.92 -39.32
N ASP A 391 60.64 -26.66 -40.47
CA ASP A 391 62.01 -26.16 -40.58
C ASP A 391 62.19 -24.77 -39.96
N ASP A 392 61.09 -24.02 -39.79
CA ASP A 392 61.07 -22.70 -39.17
C ASP A 392 60.05 -22.64 -38.02
N ALA A 393 60.45 -23.23 -36.88
CA ALA A 393 59.61 -23.32 -35.70
C ALA A 393 59.08 -21.96 -35.22
N VAL A 394 59.84 -20.86 -35.38
CA VAL A 394 59.39 -19.53 -34.93
C VAL A 394 58.25 -19.00 -35.79
N LYS A 395 58.34 -19.19 -37.12
CA LYS A 395 57.28 -18.83 -38.06
C LYS A 395 55.99 -19.61 -37.79
N GLN A 396 56.10 -20.92 -37.54
CA GLN A 396 54.95 -21.75 -37.22
C GLN A 396 54.33 -21.35 -35.87
N VAL A 397 55.15 -21.10 -34.85
CA VAL A 397 54.69 -20.59 -33.54
C VAL A 397 53.91 -19.29 -33.69
N ALA A 398 54.40 -18.35 -34.51
CA ALA A 398 53.74 -17.08 -34.74
C ALA A 398 52.40 -17.22 -35.49
N ALA A 399 52.34 -18.13 -36.47
CA ALA A 399 51.11 -18.45 -37.20
C ALA A 399 50.06 -19.07 -36.26
N ASP A 400 50.44 -20.06 -35.45
CA ASP A 400 49.54 -20.70 -34.49
C ASP A 400 49.09 -19.74 -33.39
N ALA A 401 49.98 -18.88 -32.89
CA ALA A 401 49.62 -17.82 -31.94
C ALA A 401 48.59 -16.84 -32.51
N PHE A 402 48.74 -16.43 -33.77
CA PHE A 402 47.77 -15.56 -34.45
C PHE A 402 46.41 -16.25 -34.63
N ASN A 403 46.40 -17.54 -34.96
CA ASN A 403 45.19 -18.33 -35.06
C ASN A 403 44.48 -18.45 -33.71
N ILE A 404 45.21 -18.72 -32.63
CA ILE A 404 44.68 -18.77 -31.26
C ILE A 404 44.10 -17.40 -30.86
N LYS A 405 44.80 -16.30 -31.15
CA LYS A 405 44.31 -14.94 -30.93
C LYS A 405 42.94 -14.74 -31.58
N ASN A 406 42.79 -15.09 -32.86
CA ASN A 406 41.51 -14.95 -33.58
C ASN A 406 40.42 -15.86 -33.00
N GLN A 407 40.76 -17.08 -32.58
CA GLN A 407 39.83 -17.98 -31.88
C GLN A 407 39.36 -17.38 -30.56
N LEU A 408 40.26 -16.80 -29.77
CA LEU A 408 39.92 -16.14 -28.52
C LEU A 408 39.01 -14.93 -28.74
N GLU A 409 39.27 -14.09 -29.75
CA GLU A 409 38.38 -12.99 -30.11
C GLU A 409 37.00 -13.46 -30.58
N ASN A 410 36.93 -14.56 -31.33
CA ASN A 410 35.63 -15.12 -31.73
C ASN A 410 34.86 -15.71 -30.55
N ASN A 411 35.55 -16.39 -29.63
CA ASN A 411 34.92 -17.08 -28.49
C ASN A 411 34.53 -16.13 -27.36
N TYR A 412 35.28 -15.04 -27.20
CA TYR A 412 35.14 -14.13 -26.07
C TYR A 412 34.94 -12.67 -26.50
N GLY A 413 34.80 -12.35 -27.78
CA GLY A 413 34.62 -10.96 -28.25
C GLY A 413 33.35 -10.28 -27.76
N GLU A 414 32.42 -11.03 -27.17
CA GLU A 414 31.13 -10.54 -26.67
C GLU A 414 30.96 -10.88 -25.19
N ILE A 415 30.53 -9.90 -24.41
CA ILE A 415 30.10 -10.06 -23.02
C ILE A 415 28.63 -9.69 -22.95
N GLU A 416 27.84 -10.61 -22.40
CA GLU A 416 26.45 -10.35 -22.05
C GLU A 416 26.34 -9.96 -20.57
N LEU A 417 25.87 -8.75 -20.31
CA LEU A 417 25.42 -8.35 -18.98
C LEU A 417 23.90 -8.37 -18.94
N PHE A 418 23.36 -9.22 -18.08
CA PHE A 418 21.93 -9.21 -17.78
C PHE A 418 21.66 -8.27 -16.62
N ILE A 419 20.85 -7.24 -16.87
CA ILE A 419 20.39 -6.32 -15.84
C ILE A 419 18.88 -6.52 -15.71
N GLU A 420 18.45 -7.15 -14.62
CA GLU A 420 17.03 -7.23 -14.29
C GLU A 420 16.62 -5.90 -13.64
N THR A 421 16.00 -5.02 -14.42
CA THR A 421 15.33 -3.82 -13.90
C THR A 421 13.84 -4.09 -13.77
N HIS A 422 13.30 -3.96 -12.57
CA HIS A 422 11.86 -3.99 -12.36
C HIS A 422 11.31 -2.57 -12.53
N ASN A 423 10.79 -2.26 -13.72
CA ASN A 423 10.07 -1.02 -13.96
C ASN A 423 8.63 -1.17 -13.47
N LEU A 424 8.14 -0.17 -12.74
CA LEU A 424 6.73 -0.08 -12.37
C LEU A 424 5.97 0.62 -13.49
N VAL A 425 5.09 -0.10 -14.17
CA VAL A 425 4.14 0.46 -15.14
C VAL A 425 2.76 0.43 -14.49
N ASN A 426 2.15 1.60 -14.27
CA ASN A 426 0.80 1.73 -13.73
C ASN A 426 0.52 1.06 -12.37
N GLY A 427 1.53 0.92 -11.51
CA GLY A 427 1.37 0.36 -10.17
C GLY A 427 1.24 -1.17 -10.12
N ASP A 428 1.26 -1.84 -11.27
CA ASP A 428 1.24 -3.30 -11.38
C ASP A 428 2.57 -3.86 -11.93
N TYR A 429 2.89 -5.07 -11.46
CA TYR A 429 4.07 -5.84 -11.86
C TYR A 429 3.74 -6.70 -13.05
N THR A 430 3.86 -6.17 -14.25
CA THR A 430 3.58 -7.01 -15.42
C THR A 430 4.75 -7.16 -16.38
N GLU A 431 5.79 -6.34 -16.29
CA GLU A 431 6.93 -6.51 -17.19
C GLU A 431 8.27 -6.56 -16.45
N LYS A 432 8.84 -7.76 -16.40
CA LYS A 432 10.28 -7.94 -16.22
C LYS A 432 10.99 -7.39 -17.45
N GLN A 433 11.32 -6.11 -17.44
CA GLN A 433 12.25 -5.57 -18.43
C GLN A 433 13.67 -5.88 -17.97
N GLY A 434 14.09 -7.11 -18.21
CA GLY A 434 15.50 -7.45 -18.19
C GLY A 434 16.15 -6.83 -19.42
N GLN A 435 16.83 -5.69 -19.26
CA GLN A 435 17.63 -5.16 -20.35
C GLN A 435 18.89 -6.01 -20.45
N LYS A 436 18.96 -6.84 -21.49
CA LYS A 436 20.19 -7.51 -21.89
C LYS A 436 21.06 -6.48 -22.58
N LYS A 437 22.21 -6.15 -21.98
CA LYS A 437 23.21 -5.31 -22.62
C LYS A 437 24.35 -6.17 -23.12
N GLU A 438 24.68 -6.01 -24.38
CA GLU A 438 25.79 -6.70 -25.02
C GLU A 438 26.96 -5.72 -25.19
N TYR A 439 28.14 -6.15 -24.79
CA TYR A 439 29.36 -5.38 -24.86
C TYR A 439 30.35 -6.10 -25.76
N LYS A 440 30.95 -5.38 -26.70
CA LYS A 440 32.05 -5.90 -27.51
C LYS A 440 33.37 -5.65 -26.83
N GLN A 441 34.25 -6.64 -26.90
CA GLN A 441 35.61 -6.55 -26.38
C GLN A 441 36.64 -7.04 -27.39
N LYS A 442 37.84 -6.49 -27.28
CA LYS A 442 39.00 -6.85 -28.11
C LYS A 442 40.19 -7.19 -27.22
N ILE A 443 41.12 -7.99 -27.74
CA ILE A 443 42.35 -8.31 -27.02
C ILE A 443 43.20 -7.04 -26.93
N SER A 444 43.46 -6.59 -25.70
CA SER A 444 44.31 -5.43 -25.41
C SER A 444 45.76 -5.84 -25.15
N ARG A 445 45.96 -7.04 -24.58
CA ARG A 445 47.26 -7.66 -24.36
C ARG A 445 47.22 -9.15 -24.60
N PHE A 446 48.29 -9.69 -25.14
CA PHE A 446 48.46 -11.11 -25.44
C PHE A 446 49.83 -11.57 -24.99
N TRP A 447 49.93 -12.72 -24.34
CA TRP A 447 51.19 -13.31 -23.88
C TRP A 447 51.35 -14.70 -24.48
N LEU A 448 52.57 -15.01 -24.91
CA LEU A 448 52.92 -16.26 -25.57
C LEU A 448 54.00 -17.01 -24.79
N PHE A 449 53.76 -18.28 -24.46
CA PHE A 449 54.70 -19.12 -23.74
C PHE A 449 54.94 -20.41 -24.52
N PRO A 450 56.02 -20.48 -25.33
CA PRO A 450 56.43 -21.71 -25.99
C PRO A 450 57.14 -22.64 -24.99
N GLU A 451 56.64 -23.87 -24.86
CA GLU A 451 57.23 -24.95 -24.07
C GLU A 451 57.83 -25.98 -25.03
N ALA A 452 59.13 -26.28 -24.90
CA ALA A 452 59.77 -27.30 -25.72
C ALA A 452 59.35 -28.71 -25.25
N ILE A 453 59.02 -29.56 -26.22
CA ILE A 453 58.73 -30.99 -26.02
C ILE A 453 59.62 -31.83 -26.94
N VAL A 454 59.66 -33.15 -26.72
CA VAL A 454 60.56 -34.07 -27.45
C VAL A 454 60.44 -33.95 -28.98
N THR A 455 59.24 -33.67 -29.49
CA THR A 455 58.94 -33.64 -30.94
C THR A 455 58.53 -32.26 -31.47
N GLY A 456 58.84 -31.18 -30.74
CA GLY A 456 58.49 -29.81 -31.17
C GLY A 456 58.17 -28.88 -30.00
N TYR A 457 57.08 -28.11 -30.13
CA TYR A 457 56.65 -27.15 -29.10
C TYR A 457 55.18 -27.33 -28.75
N LYS A 458 54.85 -26.97 -27.50
CA LYS A 458 53.49 -26.64 -27.09
C LYS A 458 53.39 -25.13 -26.86
N LEU A 459 52.29 -24.54 -27.28
CA LEU A 459 51.99 -23.14 -27.03
C LEU A 459 50.96 -23.02 -25.93
N HIS A 460 51.26 -22.11 -25.01
CA HIS A 460 50.33 -21.60 -24.03
C HIS A 460 50.16 -20.12 -24.29
N THR A 461 48.93 -19.65 -24.32
CA THR A 461 48.62 -18.25 -24.59
C THR A 461 47.72 -17.72 -23.49
N ILE A 462 47.91 -16.44 -23.17
CA ILE A 462 47.04 -15.71 -22.26
C ILE A 462 46.66 -14.41 -22.97
N ALA A 463 45.40 -14.03 -22.89
CA ALA A 463 44.86 -12.81 -23.45
C ALA A 463 44.12 -12.02 -22.38
N GLN A 464 44.30 -10.71 -22.40
CA GLN A 464 43.49 -9.76 -21.66
C GLN A 464 42.64 -8.97 -22.65
N PHE A 465 41.37 -8.77 -22.32
CA PHE A 465 40.43 -8.05 -23.17
C PHE A 465 40.16 -6.65 -22.64
N LYS A 466 39.74 -5.75 -23.53
CA LYS A 466 39.25 -4.41 -23.22
C LYS A 466 37.92 -4.20 -23.93
N ILE A 467 36.96 -3.60 -23.23
CA ILE A 467 35.64 -3.29 -23.76
C ILE A 467 35.76 -2.07 -24.68
N ILE A 468 35.18 -2.17 -25.87
CA ILE A 468 35.30 -1.15 -26.93
C ILE A 468 33.98 -0.44 -27.24
N GLY A 469 32.86 -0.90 -26.68
CA GLY A 469 31.57 -0.25 -26.82
C GLY A 469 30.40 -1.11 -26.34
N GLU A 470 29.31 -0.45 -26.01
CA GLU A 470 27.98 -1.05 -25.82
C GLU A 470 27.34 -1.22 -27.20
N THR A 471 26.94 -2.43 -27.55
CA THR A 471 26.06 -2.64 -28.70
C THR A 471 24.63 -2.52 -28.20
N SER A 472 23.98 -1.40 -28.52
CA SER A 472 22.54 -1.26 -28.32
C SER A 472 21.84 -2.22 -29.28
N VAL A 473 21.37 -3.36 -28.79
CA VAL A 473 20.33 -4.12 -29.48
C VAL A 473 19.02 -3.42 -29.12
N SER A 474 18.58 -2.47 -29.93
CA SER A 474 17.19 -2.02 -29.88
C SER A 474 16.32 -3.18 -30.32
N ASP A 475 15.27 -3.47 -29.55
CA ASP A 475 14.28 -4.51 -29.88
C ASP A 475 13.65 -4.31 -31.29
N ASP A 476 13.76 -3.10 -31.86
CA ASP A 476 13.34 -2.76 -33.23
C ASP A 476 14.18 -3.43 -34.34
N ASP A 477 15.48 -3.67 -34.11
CA ASP A 477 16.40 -4.15 -35.17
C ASP A 477 16.29 -5.68 -35.39
N LYS A 478 15.67 -6.40 -34.44
CA LYS A 478 15.26 -7.80 -34.64
C LYS A 478 13.98 -7.92 -35.46
N MET A 479 13.16 -6.87 -35.56
CA MET A 479 11.86 -6.93 -36.22
C MET A 479 11.94 -6.78 -37.75
N GLN A 480 13.11 -6.41 -38.30
CA GLN A 480 13.26 -6.10 -39.72
C GLN A 480 14.09 -7.12 -40.53
N LYS A 481 14.71 -8.11 -39.87
CA LYS A 481 15.42 -9.22 -40.54
C LYS A 481 14.72 -10.58 -40.49
N GLU A 482 13.62 -10.73 -39.74
CA GLU A 482 12.79 -11.94 -39.70
C GLU A 482 11.50 -11.76 -40.51
N LYS A 483 11.60 -11.43 -41.80
CA LYS A 483 10.40 -11.40 -42.68
C LYS A 483 10.17 -12.64 -43.52
N ASP A 484 11.07 -13.63 -43.51
CA ASP A 484 10.93 -14.83 -44.33
C ASP A 484 11.24 -16.16 -43.62
N GLU A 485 11.29 -16.22 -42.29
CA GLU A 485 11.36 -17.51 -41.58
C GLU A 485 10.23 -17.65 -40.57
N GLU A 486 9.55 -18.78 -40.67
CA GLU A 486 8.44 -19.28 -39.88
C GLU A 486 8.64 -18.99 -38.38
N VAL A 487 7.62 -18.42 -37.72
CA VAL A 487 7.63 -18.14 -36.28
C VAL A 487 7.82 -19.46 -35.51
N ILE A 488 9.05 -19.76 -35.14
CA ILE A 488 9.33 -20.85 -34.20
C ILE A 488 9.10 -20.31 -32.79
N VAL A 489 7.93 -20.61 -32.24
CA VAL A 489 7.66 -20.48 -30.80
C VAL A 489 8.67 -21.36 -30.06
N LEU A 490 9.65 -20.75 -29.41
CA LEU A 490 10.59 -21.47 -28.53
C LEU A 490 9.87 -21.85 -27.23
N GLU A 491 9.12 -22.96 -27.26
CA GLU A 491 8.60 -23.58 -26.04
C GLU A 491 9.78 -24.08 -25.18
N GLY A 492 10.10 -23.36 -24.11
CA GLY A 492 11.03 -23.85 -23.11
C GLY A 492 10.53 -25.18 -22.49
N PRO A 493 11.41 -26.05 -21.98
CA PRO A 493 10.97 -27.27 -21.29
C PRO A 493 10.04 -26.93 -20.12
N CYS A 494 8.88 -27.59 -20.04
CA CYS A 494 7.85 -27.33 -19.03
C CYS A 494 7.16 -25.94 -19.11
N SER A 495 7.03 -25.38 -20.32
CA SER A 495 6.40 -24.05 -20.57
C SER A 495 5.12 -24.09 -21.42
N GLY A 496 4.71 -25.26 -21.90
CA GLY A 496 3.46 -25.45 -22.63
C GLY A 496 2.20 -25.08 -21.81
N PRO A 497 1.05 -24.86 -22.48
CA PRO A 497 -0.21 -24.48 -21.84
C PRO A 497 -0.65 -25.42 -20.70
N GLU A 498 -0.30 -26.71 -20.80
CA GLU A 498 -0.58 -27.74 -19.79
C GLU A 498 0.16 -27.51 -18.45
N TYR A 499 1.20 -26.67 -18.44
CA TYR A 499 1.97 -26.32 -17.25
C TYR A 499 1.59 -24.95 -16.66
N LEU A 500 0.66 -24.23 -17.30
CA LEU A 500 0.11 -22.97 -16.80
C LEU A 500 -1.01 -23.22 -15.78
N SER A 501 -1.14 -22.32 -14.80
CA SER A 501 -2.22 -22.39 -13.82
C SER A 501 -3.59 -22.23 -14.51
N ASN A 502 -4.60 -22.90 -13.97
CA ASN A 502 -5.98 -22.81 -14.44
C ASN A 502 -6.95 -22.80 -13.25
N GLU A 503 -8.25 -22.88 -13.51
CA GLU A 503 -9.29 -22.85 -12.47
C GLU A 503 -9.18 -24.00 -11.45
N ASP A 504 -8.68 -25.16 -11.90
CA ASP A 504 -8.58 -26.37 -11.08
C ASP A 504 -7.24 -26.50 -10.35
N TYR A 505 -6.16 -25.92 -10.89
CA TYR A 505 -4.79 -26.14 -10.43
C TYR A 505 -3.94 -24.87 -10.43
N TYR A 506 -3.24 -24.66 -9.32
CA TYR A 506 -2.14 -23.71 -9.23
C TYR A 506 -0.84 -24.42 -9.59
N ARG A 507 -0.10 -23.88 -10.56
CA ARG A 507 1.12 -24.48 -11.11
C ARG A 507 2.29 -23.52 -11.04
N CYS A 508 3.47 -24.03 -10.72
CA CYS A 508 4.70 -23.27 -10.63
C CYS A 508 5.86 -24.05 -11.22
N THR A 509 6.60 -23.41 -12.14
CA THR A 509 7.82 -23.95 -12.72
C THR A 509 9.04 -23.37 -12.01
N GLY A 510 10.00 -24.23 -11.67
CA GLY A 510 11.32 -23.88 -11.14
C GLY A 510 12.42 -24.43 -12.05
N MET A 511 13.58 -23.77 -12.03
CA MET A 511 14.76 -24.11 -12.82
C MET A 511 15.99 -24.17 -11.92
N GLY A 512 16.77 -25.24 -12.06
CA GLY A 512 18.03 -25.41 -11.33
C GLY A 512 19.17 -25.68 -12.30
N GLU A 513 20.36 -25.16 -12.00
CA GLU A 513 21.58 -25.49 -12.72
C GLU A 513 22.67 -25.91 -11.72
N SER A 514 23.35 -27.03 -11.98
CA SER A 514 24.46 -27.52 -11.17
C SER A 514 25.34 -28.47 -11.97
N ALA A 515 26.61 -28.60 -11.58
CA ALA A 515 27.49 -29.66 -12.08
C ALA A 515 27.00 -31.07 -11.67
N ASP A 516 26.19 -31.17 -10.61
CA ASP A 516 25.57 -32.40 -10.14
C ASP A 516 24.07 -32.45 -10.52
N MET A 517 23.66 -33.53 -11.20
CA MET A 517 22.28 -33.74 -11.65
C MET A 517 21.26 -33.75 -10.50
N ILE A 518 21.59 -34.39 -9.38
CA ILE A 518 20.70 -34.50 -8.21
C ILE A 518 20.55 -33.12 -7.58
N TYR A 519 21.63 -32.36 -7.48
CA TYR A 519 21.59 -31.00 -6.95
C TYR A 519 20.81 -30.04 -7.86
N SER A 520 20.99 -30.15 -9.19
CA SER A 520 20.20 -29.40 -10.18
C SER A 520 18.69 -29.65 -10.03
N LYS A 521 18.29 -30.92 -9.86
CA LYS A 521 16.90 -31.31 -9.56
C LYS A 521 16.40 -30.74 -8.23
N LYS A 522 17.25 -30.77 -7.20
CA LYS A 522 16.91 -30.22 -5.86
C LYS A 522 16.68 -28.72 -5.92
N ILE A 523 17.54 -27.96 -6.60
CA ILE A 523 17.38 -26.52 -6.82
C ILE A 523 16.07 -26.24 -7.55
N ALA A 524 15.82 -26.93 -8.67
CA ALA A 524 14.61 -26.73 -9.48
C ALA A 524 13.34 -26.99 -8.66
N LYS A 525 13.31 -28.10 -7.90
CA LYS A 525 12.17 -28.45 -7.04
C LYS A 525 11.95 -27.43 -5.92
N ASN A 526 13.03 -26.98 -5.28
CA ASN A 526 12.94 -25.98 -4.20
C ASN A 526 12.43 -24.65 -4.74
N GLN A 527 12.96 -24.19 -5.88
CA GLN A 527 12.49 -22.95 -6.49
C GLN A 527 11.02 -23.01 -6.90
N ALA A 528 10.56 -24.15 -7.43
CA ALA A 528 9.15 -24.37 -7.74
C ALA A 528 8.27 -24.33 -6.48
N ARG A 529 8.72 -24.99 -5.39
CA ARG A 529 8.03 -24.98 -4.07
C ARG A 529 7.99 -23.59 -3.44
N ASP A 530 9.07 -22.83 -3.51
CA ASP A 530 9.15 -21.49 -2.94
C ASP A 530 8.21 -20.52 -3.65
N ARG A 531 8.12 -20.61 -4.99
CA ARG A 531 7.17 -19.84 -5.79
C ARG A 531 5.72 -20.21 -5.45
N LEU A 532 5.41 -21.51 -5.37
CA LEU A 532 4.08 -21.96 -4.99
C LEU A 532 3.73 -21.53 -3.56
N LYS A 533 4.69 -21.57 -2.63
CA LYS A 533 4.54 -21.07 -1.26
C LYS A 533 4.21 -19.59 -1.21
N GLN A 534 4.90 -18.78 -2.03
CA GLN A 534 4.62 -17.34 -2.13
C GLN A 534 3.18 -17.09 -2.62
N ILE A 535 2.73 -17.81 -3.65
CA ILE A 535 1.36 -17.73 -4.15
C ILE A 535 0.36 -18.06 -3.04
N ILE A 536 0.57 -19.14 -2.29
CA ILE A 536 -0.33 -19.53 -1.19
C ILE A 536 -0.38 -18.43 -0.11
N LYS A 537 0.79 -17.91 0.30
CA LYS A 537 0.91 -16.85 1.31
C LYS A 537 0.27 -15.54 0.89
N THR A 538 0.18 -15.23 -0.40
CA THR A 538 -0.52 -14.05 -0.89
C THR A 538 -2.01 -14.29 -1.05
N THR A 539 -2.40 -15.48 -1.51
CA THR A 539 -3.80 -15.77 -1.88
C THR A 539 -4.69 -16.04 -0.67
N ILE A 540 -4.23 -16.78 0.33
CA ILE A 540 -5.04 -17.09 1.52
C ILE A 540 -5.50 -15.80 2.26
N PRO A 541 -4.62 -14.83 2.57
CA PRO A 541 -5.04 -13.59 3.22
C PRO A 541 -6.05 -12.78 2.41
N ILE A 542 -5.89 -12.69 1.08
CA ILE A 542 -6.82 -11.98 0.19
C ILE A 542 -8.21 -12.61 0.25
N ILE A 543 -8.28 -13.95 0.22
CA ILE A 543 -9.55 -14.66 0.33
C ILE A 543 -10.16 -14.44 1.72
N LEU A 544 -9.37 -14.57 2.79
CA LEU A 544 -9.85 -14.39 4.17
C LEU A 544 -10.32 -12.96 4.48
N GLN A 545 -9.69 -11.92 3.90
CA GLN A 545 -10.11 -10.52 4.06
C GLN A 545 -11.55 -10.27 3.60
N LYS A 546 -12.06 -11.06 2.64
CA LYS A 546 -13.47 -10.99 2.20
C LYS A 546 -14.45 -11.52 3.23
N TYR A 547 -14.00 -12.37 4.16
CA TYR A 547 -14.87 -13.11 5.07
C TYR A 547 -14.67 -12.74 6.55
N VAL A 548 -13.52 -12.19 6.95
CA VAL A 548 -13.19 -11.95 8.36
C VAL A 548 -12.52 -10.57 8.55
N LYS A 549 -13.10 -9.71 9.40
CA LYS A 549 -12.45 -8.49 9.91
C LYS A 549 -11.41 -8.84 10.99
N ALA A 550 -10.31 -9.50 10.63
CA ALA A 550 -9.27 -9.96 11.58
C ALA A 550 -8.06 -9.02 11.70
N ARG A 551 -7.34 -9.07 12.84
CA ARG A 551 -6.05 -8.38 13.08
C ARG A 551 -4.91 -9.06 12.31
N LYS A 552 -3.99 -8.28 11.72
CA LYS A 552 -2.92 -8.73 10.80
C LYS A 552 -1.95 -9.80 11.34
N TRP A 553 -1.64 -9.81 12.65
CA TRP A 553 -0.54 -10.62 13.20
C TRP A 553 -0.91 -12.08 13.52
N GLU A 554 -2.18 -12.37 13.81
CA GLU A 554 -2.66 -13.75 14.08
C GLU A 554 -2.93 -14.55 12.78
N VAL A 555 -2.89 -13.90 11.61
CA VAL A 555 -3.14 -14.54 10.31
C VAL A 555 -1.86 -15.17 9.75
N GLU A 556 -0.69 -14.64 10.11
CA GLU A 556 0.58 -15.03 9.48
C GLU A 556 1.06 -16.44 9.89
N GLU A 557 0.89 -16.82 11.16
CA GLU A 557 1.29 -18.14 11.68
C GLU A 557 0.41 -19.27 11.09
N VAL A 558 -0.90 -19.08 11.12
CA VAL A 558 -1.87 -20.02 10.53
C VAL A 558 -1.67 -20.17 9.03
N VAL A 559 -1.37 -19.07 8.32
CA VAL A 559 -1.07 -19.10 6.88
C VAL A 559 0.25 -19.81 6.59
N ASN A 560 1.25 -19.71 7.46
CA ASN A 560 2.52 -20.42 7.31
C ASN A 560 2.34 -21.94 7.44
N GLU A 561 1.57 -22.39 8.44
CA GLU A 561 1.27 -23.81 8.65
C GLU A 561 0.41 -24.38 7.50
N ALA A 562 -0.64 -23.67 7.11
CA ALA A 562 -1.48 -23.98 5.95
C ALA A 562 -0.67 -24.08 4.65
N SER A 563 0.33 -23.20 4.47
CA SER A 563 1.21 -23.23 3.29
C SER A 563 2.05 -24.50 3.23
N GLU A 564 2.61 -24.95 4.36
CA GLU A 564 3.39 -26.19 4.39
C GLU A 564 2.52 -27.42 4.13
N GLN A 565 1.32 -27.47 4.70
CA GLN A 565 0.37 -28.55 4.47
C GLN A 565 -0.02 -28.67 2.98
N LEU A 566 -0.31 -27.54 2.34
CA LEU A 566 -0.65 -27.47 0.92
C LEU A 566 0.53 -27.84 0.00
N LEU A 567 1.75 -27.43 0.35
CA LEU A 567 2.95 -27.82 -0.38
C LEU A 567 3.25 -29.32 -0.28
N ASN A 568 2.88 -29.97 0.82
CA ASN A 568 3.04 -31.41 0.97
C ASN A 568 2.06 -32.20 0.09
N ASN A 569 0.92 -31.61 -0.24
CA ASN A 569 -0.06 -32.17 -1.17
C ASN A 569 0.21 -31.81 -2.64
N SER A 570 1.28 -31.05 -2.94
CA SER A 570 1.65 -30.72 -4.31
C SER A 570 2.31 -31.90 -5.04
N ARG A 571 2.03 -32.05 -6.34
CA ARG A 571 2.63 -33.10 -7.19
C ARG A 571 3.45 -32.52 -8.33
N VAL A 572 4.48 -33.24 -8.77
CA VAL A 572 5.30 -32.85 -9.93
C VAL A 572 4.59 -33.31 -11.21
N ILE A 573 4.37 -32.40 -12.15
CA ILE A 573 3.72 -32.68 -13.45
C ILE A 573 4.66 -32.54 -14.64
N CYS A 574 5.81 -31.89 -14.45
CA CYS A 574 6.86 -31.84 -15.45
C CYS A 574 8.23 -31.97 -14.79
N ASN A 575 9.12 -32.74 -15.42
CA ASN A 575 10.52 -32.86 -15.03
C ASN A 575 11.35 -33.05 -16.29
N LYS A 576 12.08 -32.02 -16.70
CA LYS A 576 12.93 -32.04 -17.90
C LYS A 576 14.35 -31.68 -17.52
N LEU A 577 15.31 -32.49 -17.96
CA LEU A 577 16.73 -32.33 -17.69
C LEU A 577 17.45 -32.14 -19.02
N LYS A 578 18.31 -31.12 -19.12
CA LYS A 578 19.26 -30.97 -20.23
C LYS A 578 20.69 -30.80 -19.71
N ARG A 579 21.65 -31.30 -20.48
CA ARG A 579 23.07 -31.04 -20.26
C ARG A 579 23.47 -29.79 -21.07
N THR A 580 24.12 -28.83 -20.42
CA THR A 580 24.56 -27.60 -21.08
C THR A 580 25.89 -27.81 -21.80
N ARG A 581 26.24 -26.90 -22.72
CA ARG A 581 27.56 -26.87 -23.38
C ARG A 581 28.73 -26.68 -22.40
N LYS A 582 28.44 -26.21 -21.18
CA LYS A 582 29.41 -26.01 -20.08
C LYS A 582 29.55 -27.25 -19.18
N ASN A 583 29.02 -28.39 -19.60
CA ASN A 583 29.03 -29.65 -18.86
C ASN A 583 28.28 -29.61 -17.51
N THR A 584 27.34 -28.68 -17.34
CA THR A 584 26.42 -28.60 -16.19
C THR A 584 25.06 -29.21 -16.54
N PHE A 585 24.28 -29.59 -15.53
CA PHE A 585 22.92 -30.08 -15.64
C PHE A 585 21.93 -28.95 -15.36
N GLN A 586 21.01 -28.71 -16.28
CA GLN A 586 19.91 -27.76 -16.12
C GLN A 586 18.59 -28.53 -16.05
N THR A 587 17.86 -28.38 -14.95
CA THR A 587 16.59 -29.08 -14.69
C THR A 587 15.45 -28.09 -14.63
N TYR A 588 14.32 -28.42 -15.24
CA TYR A 588 13.04 -27.71 -15.16
C TYR A 588 12.02 -28.62 -14.48
N ILE A 589 11.37 -28.14 -13.42
CA ILE A 589 10.35 -28.88 -12.70
C ILE A 589 9.10 -28.02 -12.56
N THR A 590 7.95 -28.55 -12.95
CA THR A 590 6.65 -27.94 -12.65
C THR A 590 5.95 -28.74 -11.58
N ILE A 591 5.52 -28.05 -10.53
CA ILE A 591 4.66 -28.61 -9.49
C ILE A 591 3.26 -28.03 -9.61
N GLU A 592 2.25 -28.81 -9.25
CA GLU A 592 0.88 -28.36 -9.16
C GLU A 592 0.23 -28.68 -7.82
N MET A 593 -0.75 -27.86 -7.46
CA MET A 593 -1.60 -28.00 -6.30
C MET A 593 -3.05 -27.78 -6.72
N SER A 594 -3.95 -28.59 -6.18
CA SER A 594 -5.40 -28.47 -6.41
C SER A 594 -5.95 -27.17 -5.80
N ALA A 595 -6.73 -26.43 -6.59
CA ALA A 595 -7.48 -25.27 -6.10
C ALA A 595 -8.54 -25.68 -5.05
N LYS A 596 -9.06 -26.91 -5.13
CA LYS A 596 -10.00 -27.46 -4.14
C LYS A 596 -9.34 -27.64 -2.77
N ASP A 597 -8.06 -28.00 -2.72
CA ASP A 597 -7.32 -28.16 -1.47
C ASP A 597 -7.09 -26.82 -0.78
N LEU A 598 -6.75 -25.78 -1.55
CA LEU A 598 -6.67 -24.40 -1.06
C LEU A 598 -8.02 -23.94 -0.48
N ASN A 599 -9.12 -24.17 -1.19
CA ASN A 599 -10.47 -23.82 -0.73
C ASN A 599 -10.93 -24.62 0.49
N LYS A 600 -10.44 -25.85 0.67
CA LYS A 600 -10.67 -26.64 1.89
C LYS A 600 -9.95 -26.00 3.08
N VAL A 601 -8.67 -25.69 2.94
CA VAL A 601 -7.87 -25.04 3.98
C VAL A 601 -8.44 -23.68 4.38
N VAL A 602 -8.88 -22.87 3.41
CA VAL A 602 -9.56 -21.59 3.68
C VAL A 602 -10.85 -21.79 4.47
N ARG A 603 -11.65 -22.83 4.16
CA ARG A 603 -12.86 -23.18 4.92
C ARG A 603 -12.54 -23.64 6.34
N ASP A 604 -11.50 -24.45 6.51
CA ASP A 604 -11.06 -24.95 7.81
C ASP A 604 -10.56 -23.79 8.72
N ILE A 605 -9.82 -22.84 8.15
CA ILE A 605 -9.41 -21.61 8.86
C ILE A 605 -10.64 -20.77 9.25
N ARG A 606 -11.65 -20.69 8.38
CA ARG A 606 -12.90 -19.98 8.67
C ARG A 606 -13.66 -20.64 9.83
N THR A 607 -13.85 -21.96 9.81
CA THR A 607 -14.62 -22.68 10.83
C THR A 607 -13.97 -22.59 12.20
N LEU A 608 -12.64 -22.75 12.28
CA LEU A 608 -11.87 -22.57 13.52
C LEU A 608 -12.07 -21.18 14.13
N ARG A 609 -12.06 -20.12 13.30
CA ARG A 609 -12.27 -18.73 13.76
C ARG A 609 -13.70 -18.45 14.24
N THR A 610 -14.71 -19.00 13.58
CA THR A 610 -16.11 -18.91 14.09
C THR A 610 -16.24 -19.58 15.46
N PHE A 611 -15.63 -20.76 15.64
CA PHE A 611 -15.61 -21.45 16.93
C PHE A 611 -14.90 -20.66 18.05
N GLU A 612 -13.78 -20.00 17.76
CA GLU A 612 -13.08 -19.15 18.75
C GLU A 612 -13.90 -17.93 19.16
N ILE A 613 -14.59 -17.28 18.21
CA ILE A 613 -15.48 -16.14 18.48
C ILE A 613 -16.67 -16.60 19.35
N ASP A 614 -17.25 -17.76 19.06
CA ASP A 614 -18.35 -18.31 19.84
C ASP A 614 -17.92 -18.66 21.28
N ILE A 615 -16.70 -19.19 21.48
CA ILE A 615 -16.14 -19.45 22.83
C ILE A 615 -15.87 -18.16 23.60
N ILE A 616 -15.36 -17.11 22.95
CA ILE A 616 -15.11 -15.81 23.58
C ILE A 616 -16.44 -15.17 24.00
N ASN A 617 -17.43 -15.18 23.11
CA ASN A 617 -18.76 -14.64 23.40
C ASN A 617 -19.46 -15.40 24.54
N PHE A 618 -19.31 -16.74 24.58
CA PHE A 618 -19.85 -17.58 25.65
C PHE A 618 -19.20 -17.31 27.01
N LYS A 619 -17.88 -17.07 27.06
CA LYS A 619 -17.19 -16.68 28.31
C LYS A 619 -17.60 -15.29 28.79
N THR A 620 -17.82 -14.34 27.88
CA THR A 620 -18.27 -13.00 28.25
C THR A 620 -19.71 -12.95 28.74
N SER A 621 -20.59 -13.84 28.28
CA SER A 621 -21.96 -13.96 28.81
C SER A 621 -22.01 -14.60 30.19
N ASP A 622 -21.15 -15.60 30.47
CA ASP A 622 -21.08 -16.25 31.79
C ASP A 622 -20.46 -15.32 32.87
N GLU A 623 -19.63 -14.35 32.47
CA GLU A 623 -19.13 -13.29 33.36
C GLU A 623 -20.14 -12.13 33.58
N SER A 624 -21.05 -11.88 32.64
CA SER A 624 -22.11 -10.88 32.83
C SER A 624 -23.26 -11.39 33.68
N ASP A 625 -23.52 -12.69 33.70
CA ASP A 625 -24.56 -13.32 34.52
C ASP A 625 -24.12 -13.57 35.98
N ARG A 626 -22.83 -13.36 36.30
CA ARG A 626 -22.25 -13.47 37.66
C ARG A 626 -21.97 -12.13 38.35
N LYS A 627 -22.31 -11.01 37.72
CA LYS A 627 -22.29 -9.67 38.32
C LYS A 627 -23.71 -9.15 38.45
#